data_AF-A0A392TGK0-F1
#
_entry.id   AF-A0A392TGK0-F1
#
_cell.length_a   1.000
_cell.length_b   1.000
_cell.length_c   1.000
_cell.angle_alpha   90.00
_cell.angle_beta   90.00
_cell.angle_gamma   90.00
#
_symmetry.space_group_name_H-M   'P 1'
#
loop_
_entity.id
_entity.type
_entity.pdbx_description
1 polymer ?
#
loop_
_entity_poly.entity_id
_entity_poly.type
_entity_poly.pdbx_seq_one_letter_code
_entity_poly.pdbx_strand_id
1 'polypeptide(L)' 'MSVRLGMLKLTNSFLEEVKECQKRDKKLMEKLVLINEGREVDFGIDENGVVRYRGRVCVPDVPELRKM' A
#
# COMPACT_ATOMS: atom_id res chain seq x y z
N MET A 1 -17.87 21.74 -15.04
CA MET A 1 -16.40 21.92 -14.92
C MET A 1 -15.82 20.62 -14.41
N SER A 2 -15.20 19.81 -15.27
CA SER A 2 -14.41 18.67 -14.79
C SER A 2 -12.98 19.15 -14.59
N VAL A 3 -12.52 19.10 -13.35
CA VAL A 3 -11.09 19.22 -13.08
C VAL A 3 -10.45 17.94 -13.59
N ARG A 4 -9.69 18.02 -14.68
CA ARG A 4 -8.74 16.98 -15.05
C ARG A 4 -7.61 17.11 -14.04
N LEU A 5 -7.68 16.38 -12.93
CA LEU A 5 -6.54 16.22 -12.06
C LEU A 5 -5.48 15.53 -12.91
N GLY A 6 -4.41 16.26 -13.23
CA GLY A 6 -3.31 15.75 -14.02
C GLY A 6 -2.92 14.39 -13.46
N MET A 7 -2.63 13.44 -14.35
CA MET A 7 -1.84 12.27 -14.00
C MET A 7 -0.57 12.75 -13.30
N LEU A 8 -0.64 12.93 -11.98
CA LEU A 8 0.40 12.47 -11.11
C LEU A 8 0.48 10.99 -11.47
N LYS A 9 1.36 10.67 -12.43
CA LYS A 9 2.10 9.42 -12.35
C LYS A 9 2.41 9.34 -10.86
N LEU A 10 1.80 8.39 -10.14
CA LEU A 10 2.35 7.92 -8.88
C LEU A 10 3.77 7.52 -9.27
N THR A 11 4.68 8.49 -9.22
CA THR A 11 6.08 8.29 -9.52
C THR A 11 6.47 7.22 -8.53
N ASN A 12 7.10 6.19 -9.07
CA ASN A 12 7.60 5.01 -8.39
C ASN A 12 8.06 5.28 -6.95
N SER A 13 8.60 6.48 -6.63
CA SER A 13 8.89 7.01 -5.29
C SER A 13 7.79 6.86 -4.22
N PHE A 14 6.54 7.29 -4.42
CA PHE A 14 5.51 7.19 -3.35
C PHE A 14 5.16 5.74 -3.05
N LEU A 15 4.97 4.92 -4.09
CA LEU A 15 4.66 3.50 -3.92
C LEU A 15 5.84 2.74 -3.30
N GLU A 16 7.07 3.07 -3.67
CA GLU A 16 8.27 2.50 -3.05
C GLU A 16 8.41 2.93 -1.58
N GLU A 17 8.09 4.18 -1.23
CA GLU A 17 8.07 4.63 0.16
C GLU A 17 6.99 3.91 0.97
N VAL A 18 5.76 3.81 0.44
CA VAL A 18 4.69 3.01 1.04
C VAL A 18 5.14 1.57 1.25
N LYS A 19 5.76 0.94 0.25
CA LYS A 19 6.27 -0.43 0.33
C LYS A 19 7.32 -0.60 1.43
N GLU A 20 8.27 0.33 1.54
CA GLU A 20 9.28 0.31 2.59
C GLU A 20 8.65 0.50 3.98
N CYS A 21 7.66 1.39 4.11
CA CYS A 21 6.91 1.57 5.35
C CYS A 21 6.09 0.32 5.71
N GLN A 22 5.42 -0.30 4.72
CA GLN A 22 4.64 -1.52 4.91
C GLN A 22 5.50 -2.66 5.44
N LYS A 23 6.73 -2.81 4.96
CA LYS A 23 7.67 -3.83 5.46
C LYS A 23 8.05 -3.63 6.93
N ARG A 24 8.04 -2.39 7.41
CA ARG A 24 8.38 -2.04 8.79
C ARG A 24 7.16 -2.08 9.72
N ASP A 25 5.95 -2.07 9.16
CA ASP A 25 4.70 -2.14 9.92
C ASP A 25 4.42 -3.58 10.36
N LYS A 26 4.54 -3.82 11.68
CA LYS A 26 4.33 -5.13 12.28
C LYS A 26 2.93 -5.70 12.04
N LYS A 27 1.89 -4.85 12.04
CA LYS A 27 0.50 -5.29 11.85
C LYS A 27 0.27 -5.74 10.41
N LEU A 28 0.89 -5.06 9.44
CA LEU A 28 0.88 -5.46 8.04
C LEU A 28 1.67 -6.76 7.81
N MET A 29 2.79 -6.94 8.51
CA MET A 29 3.56 -8.19 8.45
C MET A 29 2.77 -9.39 9.03
N GLU A 30 2.03 -9.20 10.12
CA GLU A 30 1.12 -10.23 10.65
C GLU A 30 0.05 -10.62 9.62
N LYS A 31 -0.55 -9.63 8.94
CA LYS A 31 -1.51 -9.89 7.86
C LYS A 31 -0.87 -10.59 6.68
N LEU A 32 0.36 -10.24 6.30
CA LEU A 32 1.10 -10.93 5.26
C LEU A 32 1.28 -12.42 5.55
N VAL A 33 1.52 -12.80 6.81
CA VAL A 33 1.55 -14.22 7.20
C VAL A 33 0.19 -14.86 6.98
N LEU A 34 -0.90 -14.21 7.38
CA LEU A 34 -2.28 -14.70 7.17
C LEU A 34 -2.66 -14.81 5.68
N ILE A 35 -2.15 -13.91 4.83
CA ILE A 35 -2.30 -13.98 3.37
C ILE A 35 -1.58 -15.22 2.84
N ASN A 36 -0.35 -15.49 3.30
CA ASN A 36 0.42 -16.68 2.90
C ASN A 36 -0.23 -17.99 3.37
N GLU A 37 -0.91 -17.97 4.53
CA GLU A 37 -1.72 -19.08 5.03
C GLU A 37 -3.07 -19.24 4.29
N GLY A 38 -3.41 -18.34 3.36
CA GLY A 38 -4.68 -18.34 2.64
C GLY A 38 -5.90 -17.97 3.50
N ARG A 39 -5.67 -17.38 4.68
CA ARG A 39 -6.73 -17.01 5.64
C ARG A 39 -7.27 -15.60 5.44
N GLU A 40 -6.50 -14.73 4.80
CA GLU A 40 -6.97 -13.40 4.38
C GLU A 40 -7.24 -13.35 2.88
N VAL A 41 -8.51 -13.11 2.53
CA VAL A 41 -8.97 -12.95 1.13
C VAL A 41 -9.14 -11.50 0.72
N ASP A 42 -9.29 -10.59 1.70
CA ASP A 42 -9.46 -9.17 1.43
C ASP A 42 -8.13 -8.44 1.21
N PHE A 43 -7.03 -9.01 1.70
CA PHE A 43 -5.70 -8.47 1.51
C PHE A 43 -4.94 -9.25 0.44
N GLY A 44 -4.16 -8.54 -0.37
CA GLY A 44 -3.30 -9.12 -1.39
C GLY A 44 -2.10 -8.23 -1.68
N ILE A 45 -1.10 -8.81 -2.34
CA ILE A 45 0.09 -8.08 -2.81
C ILE A 45 -0.10 -7.80 -4.30
N ASP A 46 0.13 -6.58 -4.74
CA ASP A 46 0.07 -6.22 -6.16
C ASP A 46 1.38 -6.50 -6.91
N GLU A 47 1.40 -6.20 -8.21
CA GLU A 47 2.57 -6.34 -9.08
C GLU A 47 3.79 -5.51 -8.65
N ASN A 48 3.60 -4.46 -7.85
CA ASN A 48 4.67 -3.60 -7.32
C ASN A 48 5.22 -4.12 -5.98
N GLY A 49 4.63 -5.18 -5.42
CA GLY A 49 4.97 -5.70 -4.10
C GLY A 49 4.32 -4.91 -2.96
N VAL A 50 3.25 -4.16 -3.23
CA VAL A 50 2.53 -3.33 -2.26
C VAL A 50 1.30 -4.09 -1.76
N VAL A 51 1.10 -4.10 -0.44
CA VAL A 51 -0.09 -4.68 0.18
C VAL A 51 -1.31 -3.80 -0.09
N ARG A 52 -2.39 -4.42 -0.56
CA ARG A 52 -3.67 -3.79 -0.85
C ARG A 52 -4.80 -4.48 -0.10
N TYR A 53 -5.75 -3.70 0.38
CA TYR A 53 -7.02 -4.15 0.92
C TYR A 53 -8.12 -3.87 -0.09
N ARG A 54 -8.74 -4.94 -0.63
CA ARG A 54 -9.84 -4.85 -1.62
C ARG A 54 -9.52 -3.89 -2.78
N GLY A 55 -8.29 -3.97 -3.29
CA GLY A 55 -7.76 -3.15 -4.39
C GLY A 55 -7.19 -1.78 -4.00
N ARG A 56 -7.35 -1.34 -2.74
CA ARG A 56 -6.84 -0.06 -2.22
C ARG A 56 -5.50 -0.24 -1.53
N VAL A 57 -4.56 0.67 -1.76
CA VAL A 57 -3.23 0.64 -1.13
C VAL A 57 -3.36 0.82 0.39
N CYS A 58 -2.75 -0.08 1.16
CA CYS A 58 -2.66 0.04 2.61
C CYS A 58 -1.55 1.04 2.96
N VAL A 59 -1.92 2.27 3.33
CA VAL A 59 -0.95 3.30 3.74
C VAL A 59 -0.72 3.20 5.25
N PRO A 60 0.50 2.89 5.73
CA PRO A 60 0.82 2.90 7.16
C PRO A 60 0.64 4.30 7.75
N ASP A 61 0.26 4.39 9.03
CA ASP A 61 0.08 5.69 9.73
C ASP A 61 1.44 6.26 10.16
N VAL A 62 2.26 6.62 9.16
CA VAL A 62 3.52 7.34 9.35
C VAL A 62 3.34 8.79 8.88
N PRO A 63 3.86 9.78 9.64
CA PRO A 63 3.66 11.19 9.34
C PRO A 63 4.31 11.64 8.02
N GLU A 64 5.25 10.86 7.47
CA GLU A 64 5.93 11.12 6.20
C GLU A 64 4.99 10.93 5.01
N LEU A 65 4.24 9.81 4.97
CA LEU A 65 3.28 9.51 3.90
C LEU A 65 2.06 10.44 3.90
N ARG A 66 1.72 11.06 5.04
CA ARG A 66 0.61 12.03 5.14
C ARG A 66 0.88 13.37 4.43
N LYS A 67 2.15 13.66 4.11
CA LYS A 67 2.56 14.95 3.54
C LYS A 67 2.74 14.92 2.02
N MET A 68 2.60 13.77 1.38
CA MET A 68 2.71 13.59 -0.07
C MET A 68 1.39 13.70 -0.80
#